data_AF-A0A348UN96-F1
#
_entry.id   AF-A0A348UN96-F1
#
_cell.length_a   1.000
_cell.length_b   1.000
_cell.length_c   1.000
_cell.angle_alpha   90.00
_cell.angle_beta   90.00
_cell.angle_gamma   90.00
#
_symmetry.space_group_name_H-M   'P 1'
#
loop_
_entity.id
_entity.type
_entity.pdbx_description
1 polymer ?
#
loop_
_entity_poly.entity_id
_entity_poly.type
_entity_poly.pdbx_seq_one_letter_code
_entity_poly.pdbx_strand_id
1 'polypeptide(L)'
;MHDRFLLHTAEGWHAFLDCRFVVTTRDPGAVPRALRAVEDAVERHGWHAVGFLSYEAASGFDPAFETHTPTDFPLLWFALCARREPRSAEAVFPWPDALPA
;
A
#
# COMPACT_ATOMS: atom_id res chain seq x y z
N MET A 1 -6.96 11.44 6.92
CA MET A 1 -7.01 10.36 5.92
C MET A 1 -6.73 11.01 4.58
N HIS A 2 -5.67 10.59 3.87
CA HIS A 2 -5.44 11.11 2.52
C HIS A 2 -6.52 10.52 1.60
N ASP A 3 -7.13 11.37 0.78
CA ASP A 3 -8.21 11.04 -0.15
C ASP A 3 -7.68 10.41 -1.45
N ARG A 4 -6.37 10.48 -1.66
CA ARG A 4 -5.68 9.97 -2.85
C ARG A 4 -4.27 9.46 -2.58
N PHE A 5 -3.82 8.51 -3.40
CA PHE A 5 -2.44 8.00 -3.44
C PHE A 5 -1.91 7.96 -4.87
N LEU A 6 -0.60 8.05 -5.03
CA LEU A 6 0.08 7.96 -6.31
C LEU A 6 1.05 6.78 -6.28
N LEU A 7 1.01 5.93 -7.31
CA LEU A 7 1.92 4.79 -7.45
C LEU A 7 2.42 4.72 -8.90
N HIS A 8 3.72 4.53 -9.07
CA HIS A 8 4.31 4.22 -10.36
C HIS A 8 4.29 2.70 -10.57
N THR A 9 3.71 2.28 -11.69
CA THR A 9 3.61 0.88 -12.10
C THR A 9 4.33 0.68 -13.43
N ALA A 10 4.35 -0.54 -13.97
CA ALA A 10 4.87 -0.79 -15.32
C ALA A 10 4.11 -0.01 -16.40
N GLU A 11 2.85 0.38 -16.14
CA GLU A 11 1.99 1.17 -17.04
C GLU A 11 2.19 2.69 -16.86
N GLY A 12 3.13 3.11 -16.00
CA GLY A 12 3.38 4.50 -15.64
C GLY A 12 2.74 4.92 -14.32
N TRP A 13 2.56 6.24 -14.15
CA TRP A 13 1.97 6.81 -12.93
C TRP A 13 0.45 6.64 -12.90
N HIS A 14 -0.07 6.28 -11.74
CA HIS A 14 -1.52 6.21 -11.49
C HIS A 14 -1.90 6.90 -10.19
N ALA A 15 -3.04 7.58 -10.22
CA ALA A 15 -3.74 8.04 -9.03
C ALA A 15 -4.80 7.03 -8.60
N PHE A 16 -4.81 6.76 -7.29
CA PHE A 16 -5.83 5.99 -6.60
C PHE A 16 -6.66 6.98 -5.80
N LEU A 17 -7.95 7.03 -6.06
CA LEU A 17 -8.86 8.07 -5.58
C LEU A 17 -10.03 7.45 -4.82
N ASP A 18 -10.73 8.30 -4.06
CA ASP A 18 -11.88 7.90 -3.24
C ASP A 18 -11.51 6.78 -2.26
N CYS A 19 -10.38 6.96 -1.57
CA CYS A 19 -9.86 6.01 -0.60
C CYS A 19 -10.66 6.08 0.71
N ARG A 20 -11.31 4.97 1.07
CA ARG A 20 -12.31 4.95 2.15
C ARG A 20 -11.87 4.25 3.41
N PHE A 21 -10.98 3.27 3.27
CA PHE A 21 -10.54 2.42 4.38
C PHE A 21 -9.05 2.17 4.29
N VAL A 22 -8.43 1.92 5.43
CA VAL A 22 -7.06 1.46 5.53
C VAL A 22 -7.06 0.15 6.32
N VAL A 23 -6.44 -0.88 5.75
CA VAL A 23 -6.15 -2.12 6.45
C VAL A 23 -4.68 -2.08 6.87
N THR A 24 -4.43 -2.22 8.17
CA THR A 24 -3.08 -2.18 8.72
C THR A 24 -2.96 -3.05 9.97
N THR A 25 -1.76 -3.54 10.25
CA THR A 25 -1.43 -4.30 11.46
C THR A 25 0.02 -4.06 11.87
N ARG A 26 0.29 -4.21 13.16
CA ARG A 26 1.65 -4.28 13.74
C ARG A 26 1.94 -5.64 14.38
N ASP A 27 0.93 -6.52 14.41
CA ASP A 27 1.03 -7.87 14.94
C ASP A 27 1.33 -8.84 13.79
N PRO A 28 2.47 -9.56 13.80
CA PRO A 28 2.78 -10.58 12.80
C PRO A 28 1.69 -11.64 12.68
N GLY A 29 1.12 -12.10 13.81
CA GLY A 29 0.07 -13.13 13.80
C GLY A 29 -1.23 -12.69 13.10
N ALA A 30 -1.44 -11.38 12.98
CA ALA A 30 -2.59 -10.80 12.29
C ALA A 30 -2.34 -10.54 10.80
N VAL A 31 -1.11 -10.68 10.29
CA VAL A 31 -0.77 -10.40 8.88
C VAL A 31 -1.61 -11.21 7.90
N PRO A 32 -1.76 -12.56 8.03
CA PRO A 32 -2.57 -13.33 7.08
C PRO A 32 -4.04 -12.90 7.06
N ARG A 33 -4.62 -12.63 8.24
CA ARG A 33 -6.01 -12.16 8.36
C ARG A 33 -6.19 -10.76 7.76
N ALA A 34 -5.23 -9.87 7.96
CA ALA A 34 -5.28 -8.52 7.42
C ALA A 34 -5.20 -8.53 5.88
N LEU A 35 -4.34 -9.36 5.29
CA LEU A 35 -4.29 -9.55 3.84
C LEU A 35 -5.60 -10.13 3.29
N ARG A 36 -6.18 -11.13 3.96
CA ARG A 36 -7.49 -11.66 3.55
C ARG A 36 -8.58 -10.58 3.55
N ALA A 37 -8.54 -9.65 4.50
CA ALA A 37 -9.48 -8.53 4.52
C ALA A 37 -9.28 -7.55 3.35
N VAL A 38 -8.03 -7.35 2.90
CA VAL A 38 -7.73 -6.57 1.68
C VAL A 38 -8.27 -7.28 0.45
N GLU A 39 -7.97 -8.58 0.29
CA GLU A 39 -8.45 -9.42 -0.81
C GLU A 39 -9.98 -9.40 -0.90
N ASP A 40 -10.67 -9.65 0.21
CA ASP A 40 -12.13 -9.65 0.28
C ASP A 40 -12.71 -8.29 -0.14
N ALA A 41 -12.11 -7.18 0.27
CA ALA A 41 -12.59 -5.85 -0.10
C ALA A 41 -12.41 -5.56 -1.60
N VAL A 42 -11.27 -5.98 -2.17
CA VAL A 42 -10.99 -5.88 -3.61
C VAL A 42 -11.99 -6.74 -4.40
N GLU A 43 -12.17 -8.01 -4.02
CA GLU A 43 -13.05 -8.96 -4.70
C GLU A 43 -14.53 -8.57 -4.63
N ARG A 44 -15.02 -8.17 -3.44
CA ARG A 44 -16.45 -7.88 -3.24
C ARG A 44 -16.88 -6.54 -3.78
N HIS A 45 -16.01 -5.53 -3.77
CA HIS A 45 -16.37 -4.16 -4.13
C HIS A 45 -15.75 -3.67 -5.44
N GLY A 46 -14.84 -4.44 -6.05
CA GLY A 46 -14.08 -3.99 -7.22
C GLY A 46 -13.14 -2.83 -6.91
N TRP A 47 -12.74 -2.66 -5.64
CA TRP A 47 -11.82 -1.60 -5.22
C TRP A 47 -10.38 -1.96 -5.54
N HIS A 48 -9.51 -0.95 -5.50
CA HIS A 48 -8.07 -1.09 -5.60
C HIS A 48 -7.42 -0.98 -4.22
N ALA A 49 -6.45 -1.84 -3.94
CA ALA A 49 -5.59 -1.73 -2.77
C ALA A 49 -4.25 -1.11 -3.16
N VAL A 50 -3.84 -0.03 -2.49
CA VAL A 50 -2.55 0.64 -2.69
C VAL A 50 -1.86 0.83 -1.36
N GLY A 51 -0.59 0.44 -1.28
CA GLY A 51 0.16 0.48 -0.03
C GLY A 51 1.39 -0.41 -0.08
N PHE A 52 1.75 -0.98 1.07
CA PHE A 52 2.96 -1.77 1.22
C PHE A 52 2.78 -2.95 2.19
N LEU A 53 3.68 -3.92 2.04
CA LEU A 53 3.96 -4.98 3.00
C LEU A 53 5.43 -4.81 3.41
N SER A 54 5.69 -4.73 4.71
CA SER A 54 7.05 -4.66 5.25
C SER A 54 7.78 -6.00 5.12
N TYR A 55 9.10 -5.96 5.28
CA TYR A 55 9.91 -7.18 5.32
C TYR A 55 9.58 -8.03 6.57
N GLU A 56 9.41 -7.37 7.72
CA GLU A 56 9.15 -7.99 9.02
C GLU A 56 7.81 -8.74 9.09
N ALA A 57 6.89 -8.47 8.15
CA ALA A 57 5.64 -9.20 8.02
C ALA A 57 5.84 -10.68 7.68
N ALA A 58 7.01 -11.08 7.15
CA ALA A 58 7.31 -12.45 6.78
C ALA A 58 7.09 -13.43 7.95
N SER A 59 7.52 -13.06 9.17
CA SER A 59 7.36 -13.87 10.38
C SER A 59 5.90 -14.19 10.74
N GLY A 60 4.94 -13.42 10.20
CA GLY A 60 3.52 -13.66 10.36
C GLY A 60 2.95 -14.78 9.48
N PHE A 61 3.67 -15.20 8.44
CA PHE A 61 3.26 -16.29 7.55
C PHE A 61 3.86 -17.63 7.97
N ASP A 62 5.15 -17.62 8.31
CA ASP A 62 5.88 -18.78 8.77
C ASP A 62 6.89 -18.34 9.84
N PRO A 63 6.84 -18.91 11.06
CA PRO A 63 7.79 -18.57 12.11
C PRO A 63 9.25 -18.97 11.78
N ALA A 64 9.49 -19.78 10.76
CA ALA A 64 10.83 -20.06 10.25
C ALA A 64 11.47 -18.87 9.51
N PHE A 65 10.69 -17.85 9.14
CA PHE A 65 11.22 -16.64 8.52
C PHE A 65 11.78 -15.68 9.57
N GLU A 66 13.11 -15.66 9.66
CA GLU A 66 13.84 -14.75 10.54
C GLU A 66 13.70 -13.30 10.07
N THR A 67 13.23 -12.45 10.97
CA THR A 67 13.04 -11.02 10.74
C THR A 67 13.46 -10.24 11.98
N HIS A 68 13.63 -8.94 11.85
CA HIS A 68 13.81 -8.08 13.00
C HIS A 68 12.54 -7.99 13.84
N THR A 69 12.70 -7.72 15.13
CA THR A 69 11.57 -7.48 16.03
C THR A 69 10.71 -6.33 15.48
N PRO A 70 9.39 -6.53 15.28
CA PRO A 70 8.49 -5.47 14.85
C PRO A 70 8.57 -4.25 15.77
N THR A 71 8.55 -3.06 15.18
CA THR A 71 8.55 -1.78 15.89
C THR A 71 7.17 -1.12 15.75
N ASP A 72 7.07 0.18 16.03
CA ASP A 72 5.84 0.95 15.79
C ASP A 72 5.49 1.11 14.29
N PHE A 73 6.40 0.70 13.39
CA PHE A 73 6.16 0.69 11.95
C PHE A 73 5.13 -0.40 11.55
N PRO A 74 4.14 -0.11 10.69
CA PRO A 74 3.17 -1.11 10.26
C PRO A 74 3.81 -2.28 9.51
N LEU A 75 3.35 -3.49 9.79
CA LEU A 75 3.75 -4.69 9.06
C LEU A 75 3.09 -4.76 7.68
N LEU A 76 1.82 -4.36 7.59
CA LEU A 76 1.17 -4.03 6.34
C LEU A 76 0.39 -2.73 6.48
N TRP A 77 0.21 -2.05 5.35
CA TRP A 77 -0.67 -0.90 5.25
C TRP A 77 -1.20 -0.83 3.83
N PHE A 78 -2.52 -0.88 3.65
CA PHE A 78 -3.17 -0.74 2.35
C PHE A 78 -4.39 0.18 2.46
N ALA A 79 -4.40 1.24 1.66
CA ALA A 79 -5.60 2.02 1.41
C ALA A 79 -6.47 1.34 0.35
N LEU A 80 -7.77 1.30 0.60
CA LEU A 80 -8.79 0.77 -0.31
C LEU A 80 -9.50 1.92 -1.01
N CYS A 81 -9.32 2.00 -2.33
CA CYS A 81 -9.70 3.13 -3.18
C CYS A 81 -10.64 2.68 -4.29
N ALA A 82 -11.71 3.43 -4.52
CA ALA A 82 -12.75 3.02 -5.48
C ALA A 82 -12.37 3.28 -6.94
N ARG A 83 -11.40 4.16 -7.21
CA ARG A 83 -10.99 4.52 -8.57
C ARG A 83 -9.48 4.49 -8.76
N ARG A 84 -9.06 4.10 -9.96
CA ARG A 84 -7.69 4.18 -10.48
C ARG A 84 -7.70 4.94 -11.80
N GLU A 85 -6.86 5.95 -11.92
CA GLU A 85 -6.75 6.79 -13.12
C GLU A 85 -5.27 6.94 -13.52
N PRO A 86 -4.91 6.80 -14.80
CA PRO A 86 -3.58 7.17 -15.28
C PRO A 86 -3.29 8.65 -14.98
N ARG A 87 -2.04 8.96 -14.64
CA ARG A 87 -1.55 10.33 -14.45
C ARG A 87 -0.25 10.52 -15.22
N SER A 88 -0.02 11.71 -15.76
CA SER A 88 1.28 12.08 -16.32
C SER A 88 2.29 12.34 -15.20
N ALA A 89 3.55 11.97 -15.41
CA ALA A 89 4.63 12.20 -14.43
C ALA A 89 4.76 13.70 -14.06
N GLU A 90 4.62 14.57 -15.05
CA GLU A 90 4.71 16.04 -14.91
C GLU A 90 3.60 16.64 -14.03
N ALA A 91 2.43 16.00 -13.98
CA ALA A 91 1.32 16.44 -13.13
C ALA A 91 1.36 15.87 -11.71
N VAL A 92 2.24 14.89 -11.45
CA VAL A 92 2.35 14.14 -10.19
C VAL A 92 3.52 14.67 -9.36
N PHE A 93 4.63 15.01 -10.01
CA PHE A 93 5.79 15.65 -9.40
C PHE A 93 6.18 16.86 -10.25
N PRO A 94 5.98 18.11 -9.77
CA PRO A 94 6.84 19.19 -10.22
C PRO A 94 8.20 18.90 -9.62
N TRP A 95 9.01 18.07 -10.29
CA TRP A 95 10.43 18.04 -9.98
C TRP A 95 10.92 19.46 -10.26
N PRO A 96 11.47 20.20 -9.28
CA PRO A 96 12.12 21.45 -9.60
C PRO A 96 13.25 21.09 -10.56
N ASP A 97 13.22 21.65 -11.77
CA ASP A 97 14.27 21.46 -12.77
C ASP A 97 15.64 21.48 -12.07
N ALA A 98 16.38 20.38 -12.25
CA ALA A 98 17.71 20.11 -11.70
C ALA A 98 17.81 19.87 -10.17
N LEU A 99 18.32 18.68 -9.81
CA LEU A 99 19.18 18.62 -8.62
C LEU A 99 20.33 19.60 -8.89
N PRO A 100 20.68 20.50 -7.95
CA PRO A 100 21.89 21.30 -8.11
C PRO A 100 23.06 20.33 -8.34
N ALA A 101 23.82 20.62 -9.40
CA ALA A 101 25.01 19.86 -9.79
C ALA A 101 26.07 19.84 -8.68
#